data_AF-A0A8S1XBB3-F1
#
_entry.id   AF-A0A8S1XBB3-F1
#
_cell.length_a   1.000
_cell.length_b   1.000
_cell.length_c   1.000
_cell.angle_alpha   90.00
_cell.angle_beta   90.00
_cell.angle_gamma   90.00
#
_symmetry.space_group_name_H-M   'P 1'
#
loop_
_entity.id
_entity.type
_entity.pdbx_description
1 polymer ?
#
loop_
_entity_poly.entity_id
_entity_poly.type
_entity_poly.pdbx_seq_one_letter_code
_entity_poly.pdbx_strand_id
1 'polypeptide(L)'
;MIQILLLLGVVIANNLRFKAKGTIPNLWNIQASICNGVMFDAGSSGTRVYVYSWNCRETQTMPYVTLTEKSIEKKVKPGLASFASKLNEIPNYLQPLIDFAITNIPKSMMAYTPIMLDC
;
A
#
# COMPACT_ATOMS: atom_id res chain seq x y z
N MET A 1 -3.10 20.84 2.92
CA MET A 1 -2.02 19.83 2.91
C MET A 1 -2.20 18.81 4.04
N ILE A 2 -2.21 19.21 5.33
CA ILE A 2 -2.39 18.30 6.48
C ILE A 2 -3.73 17.55 6.47
N GLN A 3 -4.84 18.22 6.12
CA GLN A 3 -6.15 17.57 6.04
C GLN A 3 -6.24 16.48 4.96
N ILE A 4 -5.51 16.66 3.85
CA ILE A 4 -5.44 15.68 2.76
C ILE A 4 -4.73 14.42 3.26
N LEU A 5 -3.55 14.58 3.89
CA LEU A 5 -2.80 13.45 4.47
C LEU A 5 -3.61 12.61 5.46
N LEU A 6 -4.33 13.28 6.39
CA LEU A 6 -5.14 12.57 7.38
C LEU A 6 -6.29 11.80 6.73
N LEU A 7 -6.99 12.41 5.76
CA LEU A 7 -8.07 11.75 5.02
C LEU A 7 -7.55 10.57 4.18
N LEU A 8 -6.41 10.72 3.51
CA LEU A 8 -5.75 9.63 2.79
C LEU A 8 -5.41 8.46 3.70
N GLY A 9 -4.74 8.74 4.82
CA GLY A 9 -4.36 7.72 5.79
C GLY A 9 -5.59 6.94 6.29
N VAL A 10 -6.69 7.63 6.57
CA VAL A 10 -7.96 7.02 6.99
C VAL A 10 -8.60 6.20 5.86
N VAL A 11 -8.69 6.73 4.64
CA VAL A 11 -9.28 6.03 3.48
C VAL A 11 -8.51 4.76 3.15
N ILE A 12 -7.19 4.85 3.11
CA ILE A 12 -6.28 3.75 2.82
C ILE A 12 -6.37 2.70 3.93
N ALA A 13 -6.26 3.11 5.20
CA ALA A 13 -6.32 2.20 6.33
C ALA A 13 -7.67 1.50 6.46
N ASN A 14 -8.79 2.22 6.28
CA ASN A 14 -10.12 1.63 6.41
C ASN A 14 -10.38 0.59 5.31
N ASN A 15 -10.09 0.88 4.04
CA ASN A 15 -10.32 -0.07 2.95
C ASN A 15 -9.47 -1.35 3.06
N LEU A 16 -8.24 -1.23 3.57
CA LEU A 16 -7.33 -2.37 3.70
C LEU A 16 -7.58 -3.18 4.98
N ARG A 17 -7.94 -2.52 6.10
CA ARG A 17 -8.30 -3.21 7.36
C ARG A 17 -9.61 -4.00 7.27
N PHE A 18 -10.63 -3.51 6.55
CA PHE A 18 -11.90 -4.24 6.44
C PHE A 18 -11.79 -5.57 5.65
N LYS A 19 -10.76 -5.75 4.81
CA LYS A 19 -10.53 -7.02 4.09
C LYS A 19 -9.63 -8.01 4.85
N ALA A 20 -8.95 -7.58 5.91
CA ALA A 20 -7.98 -8.37 6.67
C ALA A 20 -8.55 -8.83 8.03
N LYS A 21 -9.59 -9.67 8.03
CA LYS A 21 -10.00 -10.45 9.21
C LYS A 21 -9.52 -11.89 9.05
N GLY A 22 -8.38 -12.22 9.63
CA GLY A 22 -7.81 -13.57 9.60
C GLY A 22 -6.91 -13.82 10.80
N THR A 23 -7.03 -15.00 11.39
CA THR A 23 -6.20 -15.49 12.49
C THR A 23 -4.78 -15.81 11.99
N ILE A 24 -3.79 -15.54 12.83
CA ILE A 24 -2.36 -15.71 12.54
C ILE A 24 -2.05 -17.19 12.28
N PRO A 25 -1.57 -17.60 11.09
CA PRO A 25 -0.92 -18.89 10.93
C PRO A 25 0.42 -18.85 11.67
N ASN A 26 0.74 -19.91 12.40
CA ASN A 26 2.01 -20.06 13.12
C ASN A 26 3.20 -19.66 12.22
N LEU A 27 3.82 -18.51 12.50
CA LEU A 27 4.88 -17.91 11.67
C LEU A 27 6.19 -18.71 11.65
N TRP A 28 6.28 -19.77 12.47
CA TRP A 28 7.47 -20.59 12.68
C TRP A 28 7.64 -21.75 11.68
N ASN A 29 6.74 -21.91 10.71
CA ASN A 29 6.74 -23.06 9.78
C ASN A 29 6.68 -22.67 8.29
N ILE A 30 7.30 -21.55 7.90
CA ILE A 30 7.18 -21.06 6.51
C ILE A 30 8.49 -21.21 5.74
N GLN A 31 8.51 -22.24 4.89
CA GLN A 31 9.22 -22.25 3.61
C GLN A 31 9.05 -20.87 2.92
N ALA A 32 10.12 -20.07 2.84
CA ALA A 32 10.22 -18.76 2.17
C ALA A 32 8.88 -17.97 2.07
N SER A 33 8.47 -17.30 3.15
CA SER A 33 7.31 -16.39 3.10
C SER A 33 7.67 -15.17 2.25
N ILE A 34 6.79 -14.75 1.34
CA ILE A 34 6.94 -13.47 0.62
C ILE A 34 6.26 -12.38 1.44
N CYS A 35 7.00 -11.32 1.73
CA CYS A 35 6.56 -10.11 2.39
C CYS A 35 6.27 -9.04 1.34
N ASN A 36 5.31 -8.16 1.61
CA ASN A 36 4.91 -7.10 0.70
C ASN A 36 4.97 -5.73 1.38
N GLY A 37 5.08 -4.68 0.57
CA GLY A 37 5.02 -3.28 1.01
C GLY A 37 4.33 -2.44 -0.05
N VAL A 38 3.44 -1.54 0.38
CA VAL A 38 2.70 -0.65 -0.53
C VAL A 38 3.17 0.78 -0.33
N MET A 39 3.49 1.46 -1.43
CA MET A 39 3.87 2.87 -1.42
C MET A 39 2.99 3.67 -2.36
N PHE A 40 2.31 4.67 -1.83
CA PHE A 40 1.59 5.66 -2.63
C PHE A 40 2.48 6.89 -2.84
N ASP A 41 2.84 7.17 -4.09
CA ASP A 41 3.50 8.42 -4.50
C ASP A 41 2.41 9.39 -5.00
N ALA A 42 2.12 10.41 -4.20
CA ALA A 42 1.00 11.30 -4.40
C ALA A 42 1.39 12.65 -5.03
N GLY A 43 2.18 12.59 -6.11
CA GLY A 43 2.60 13.76 -6.86
C GLY A 43 1.48 14.59 -7.52
N SER A 44 1.84 15.81 -7.94
CA SER A 44 0.93 16.79 -8.55
C SER A 44 0.47 16.45 -9.96
N SER A 45 1.29 15.74 -10.74
CA SER A 45 0.98 15.35 -12.13
C SER A 45 0.25 14.01 -12.25
N GLY A 46 0.11 13.28 -11.14
CA GLY A 46 -0.53 11.98 -11.06
C GLY A 46 -0.09 11.24 -9.81
N THR A 47 -0.95 10.36 -9.31
CA THR A 47 -0.67 9.52 -8.15
C THR A 47 -0.38 8.10 -8.59
N ARG A 48 0.63 7.49 -7.98
CA ARG A 48 1.06 6.12 -8.25
C ARG A 48 0.92 5.28 -6.99
N VAL A 49 0.71 3.99 -7.19
CA VAL A 49 0.91 2.98 -6.15
C VAL A 49 1.95 1.99 -6.64
N TYR A 50 2.89 1.66 -5.76
CA TYR A 50 3.87 0.60 -5.94
C TYR A 50 3.55 -0.53 -4.98
N VAL A 51 3.63 -1.77 -5.45
CA VAL A 51 3.60 -2.97 -4.61
C VAL A 51 4.95 -3.66 -4.72
N TYR A 52 5.72 -3.59 -3.64
CA TYR A 52 7.01 -4.27 -3.49
C TYR A 52 6.80 -5.66 -2.89
N SER A 53 7.64 -6.61 -3.27
CA SER A 53 7.62 -7.98 -2.76
C SER A 53 9.05 -8.46 -2.50
N TRP A 54 9.31 -9.05 -1.35
CA TRP A 54 10.63 -9.56 -0.96
C TRP A 54 10.50 -10.83 -0.12
N ASN A 55 11.57 -11.62 -0.03
CA ASN A 55 11.59 -12.75 0.91
C ASN A 55 11.55 -12.23 2.35
N CYS A 56 10.55 -12.67 3.13
CA CYS A 56 10.45 -12.37 4.55
C CYS A 56 11.72 -12.84 5.28
N ARG A 57 12.17 -12.04 6.25
CA ARG A 57 13.39 -12.30 7.02
C ARG A 57 13.05 -12.45 8.48
N GLU A 58 13.71 -13.39 9.14
CA GLU A 58 13.45 -13.76 10.54
C GLU A 58 14.11 -12.79 11.55
N THR A 59 15.02 -11.91 11.13
CA THR A 59 15.87 -11.11 12.04
C THR A 59 15.59 -9.61 11.99
N GLN A 60 15.78 -8.92 13.13
CA GLN A 60 15.64 -7.46 13.35
C GLN A 60 16.66 -6.59 12.57
N THR A 61 17.15 -7.05 11.43
CA THR A 61 17.99 -6.24 10.56
C THR A 61 17.10 -5.42 9.62
N MET A 62 17.47 -4.17 9.38
CA MET A 62 16.74 -3.29 8.46
C MET A 62 16.55 -4.03 7.12
N PRO A 63 15.33 -4.12 6.58
CA PRO A 63 15.08 -4.89 5.37
C PRO A 63 15.91 -4.31 4.22
N TYR A 64 16.83 -5.13 3.67
CA TYR A 64 17.51 -4.79 2.43
C TYR A 64 16.58 -5.15 1.27
N VAL A 65 15.72 -4.22 0.86
CA VAL A 65 14.97 -4.36 -0.38
C VAL A 65 15.95 -4.16 -1.51
N THR A 66 16.24 -5.23 -2.26
CA THR A 66 17.13 -5.07 -3.42
C THR A 66 16.27 -4.44 -4.52
N LEU A 67 16.71 -3.34 -5.14
CA LEU A 67 15.98 -2.70 -6.25
C LEU A 67 15.70 -3.64 -7.45
N THR A 68 16.27 -4.84 -7.45
CA THR A 68 16.02 -5.92 -8.40
C THR A 68 14.74 -6.72 -8.10
N GLU A 69 14.14 -6.58 -6.92
CA GLU A 69 12.84 -7.15 -6.58
C GLU A 69 11.74 -6.33 -7.27
N LYS A 70 11.15 -6.92 -8.31
CA LYS A 70 10.19 -6.27 -9.22
C LYS A 70 9.03 -5.65 -8.44
N SER A 71 8.96 -4.33 -8.40
CA SER A 71 7.74 -3.62 -8.04
C SER A 71 6.79 -3.59 -9.22
N ILE A 72 5.53 -3.92 -8.99
CA ILE A 72 4.47 -3.59 -9.94
C ILE A 72 3.88 -2.23 -9.56
N GLU A 73 3.44 -1.47 -10.56
CA GLU A 73 2.91 -0.13 -10.34
C GLU A 73 1.62 0.13 -11.11
N LYS A 74 0.83 1.07 -10.58
CA LYS A 74 -0.30 1.67 -11.30
C LYS A 74 -0.30 3.17 -11.06
N LYS A 75 -0.52 3.94 -12.13
CA LYS A 75 -0.66 5.40 -12.09
C LYS A 75 -2.07 5.83 -12.48
N VAL A 76 -2.60 6.85 -11.82
CA VAL A 76 -3.82 7.59 -12.23
C VAL A 76 -3.51 9.09 -12.38
N LYS A 77 -4.37 9.79 -13.13
CA LYS A 77 -4.33 11.24 -13.35
C LYS A 77 -5.73 11.85 -13.08
N PRO A 78 -5.86 13.12 -12.67
CA PRO A 78 -4.78 14.08 -12.35
C PRO A 78 -4.04 13.68 -11.07
N GLY A 79 -3.07 14.46 -10.59
CA GLY A 79 -2.42 14.16 -9.31
C GLY A 79 -3.28 14.50 -8.10
N LEU A 80 -2.98 13.89 -6.96
CA LEU A 80 -3.71 14.11 -5.72
C LEU A 80 -3.76 15.59 -5.31
N ALA A 81 -2.70 16.36 -5.58
CA ALA A 81 -2.66 17.80 -5.31
C ALA A 81 -3.82 18.59 -5.96
N SER A 82 -4.39 18.09 -7.06
CA SER A 82 -5.55 18.70 -7.74
C SER A 82 -6.86 18.59 -6.96
N PHE A 83 -6.92 17.75 -5.91
CA PHE A 83 -8.13 17.51 -5.10
C PHE A 83 -8.17 18.33 -3.81
N ALA A 84 -7.31 19.35 -3.66
CA ALA A 84 -7.20 20.12 -2.41
C ALA A 84 -8.51 20.79 -1.96
N SER A 85 -9.39 21.14 -2.90
CA SER A 85 -10.71 21.71 -2.65
C SER A 85 -11.87 20.70 -2.79
N LYS A 86 -11.58 19.43 -3.09
CA LYS A 86 -12.55 18.37 -3.44
C LYS A 86 -12.28 17.09 -2.63
N LEU A 87 -12.16 17.24 -1.31
CA LEU A 87 -11.73 16.18 -0.41
C LEU A 87 -12.65 14.95 -0.42
N ASN A 88 -13.94 15.15 -0.68
CA ASN A 88 -14.94 14.09 -0.81
C ASN A 88 -14.77 13.20 -2.05
N GLU A 89 -14.03 13.66 -3.07
CA GLU A 89 -13.75 12.88 -4.28
C GLU A 89 -12.53 11.97 -4.13
N ILE A 90 -11.68 12.21 -3.13
CA ILE A 90 -10.42 11.48 -2.88
C ILE A 90 -10.64 9.96 -2.72
N PRO A 91 -11.64 9.46 -1.97
CA PRO A 91 -11.86 8.02 -1.84
C PRO A 91 -12.08 7.32 -3.19
N ASN A 92 -12.95 7.88 -4.03
CA ASN A 92 -13.25 7.31 -5.35
C ASN A 92 -12.05 7.42 -6.29
N TYR A 93 -11.29 8.53 -6.21
CA TYR A 93 -10.08 8.73 -6.99
C TYR A 93 -8.97 7.71 -6.66
N LEU A 94 -8.80 7.36 -5.38
CA LEU A 94 -7.79 6.39 -4.93
C LEU A 94 -8.22 4.94 -5.11
N GLN A 95 -9.53 4.67 -5.24
CA GLN A 95 -10.07 3.32 -5.33
C GLN A 95 -9.36 2.42 -6.36
N PRO A 96 -9.07 2.88 -7.60
CA PRO A 96 -8.37 2.05 -8.59
C PRO A 96 -6.94 1.68 -8.17
N LEU A 97 -6.28 2.49 -7.35
CA LEU A 97 -4.95 2.21 -6.81
C LEU A 97 -5.03 1.22 -5.64
N ILE A 98 -6.02 1.40 -4.77
CA ILE A 98 -6.28 0.50 -3.63
C ILE A 98 -6.64 -0.91 -4.14
N ASP A 99 -7.52 -1.01 -5.15
CA ASP A 99 -7.92 -2.28 -5.75
C ASP A 99 -6.74 -2.98 -6.43
N PHE A 100 -5.86 -2.21 -7.07
CA PHE A 100 -4.62 -2.72 -7.62
C PHE A 100 -3.72 -3.32 -6.53
N ALA A 101 -3.53 -2.63 -5.41
CA ALA A 101 -2.74 -3.16 -4.29
C ALA A 101 -3.35 -4.45 -3.73
N ILE A 102 -4.67 -4.46 -3.46
CA ILE A 102 -5.39 -5.63 -2.91
C ILE A 102 -5.30 -6.85 -3.81
N THR A 103 -5.39 -6.65 -5.13
CA THR A 103 -5.37 -7.77 -6.09
C THR A 103 -4.00 -8.43 -6.18
N ASN A 104 -2.94 -7.71 -5.82
CA ASN A 104 -1.56 -8.19 -5.95
C ASN A 104 -0.91 -8.58 -4.61
N ILE A 105 -1.62 -8.48 -3.49
CA ILE A 105 -1.13 -8.91 -2.17
C ILE A 105 -1.91 -10.16 -1.74
N PRO A 106 -1.23 -11.25 -1.35
CA PRO A 106 -1.89 -12.42 -0.79
C PRO A 106 -2.75 -12.04 0.42
N LYS A 107 -3.99 -12.56 0.50
CA LYS A 107 -4.92 -12.21 1.59
C LYS A 107 -4.34 -12.44 2.98
N SER A 108 -3.52 -13.47 3.16
CA SER A 108 -2.82 -13.79 4.41
C SER A 108 -1.78 -12.73 4.82
N MET A 109 -1.22 -11.99 3.85
CA MET A 109 -0.19 -10.97 4.07
C MET A 109 -0.75 -9.55 4.16
N MET A 110 -2.03 -9.32 3.79
CA MET A 110 -2.64 -7.99 3.82
C MET A 110 -2.57 -7.30 5.19
N ALA A 111 -2.78 -8.05 6.28
CA ALA A 111 -2.72 -7.51 7.65
C ALA A 111 -1.31 -7.08 8.08
N TYR A 112 -0.28 -7.63 7.43
CA TYR A 112 1.13 -7.44 7.77
C TYR A 112 1.87 -6.56 6.77
N THR A 113 1.20 -6.15 5.69
CA THR A 113 1.79 -5.34 4.63
C THR A 113 1.77 -3.86 5.05
N PRO A 114 2.92 -3.23 5.35
CA PRO A 114 2.96 -1.81 5.63
C PRO A 114 2.52 -1.01 4.40
N ILE A 115 1.84 0.10 4.67
CA ILE A 115 1.43 1.06 3.65
C ILE A 115 2.09 2.39 3.99
N MET A 116 2.76 2.95 3.00
CA MET A 116 3.45 4.23 3.07
C MET A 116 2.81 5.19 2.06
N LEU A 117 2.84 6.47 2.39
CA LEU A 117 2.34 7.55 1.56
C LEU A 117 3.39 8.65 1.54
N ASP A 118 3.79 9.07 0.34
CA ASP A 118 4.64 10.24 0.09
C ASP A 118 3.85 11.25 -0.74
N CYS A 119 3.97 12.52 -0.38
CA CYS A 119 3.11 13.61 -0.86
C CYS A 119 3.80 14.96 -0.71
#